data_AF-A0A7Y0EX96-F1
#
_entry.id   AF-A0A7Y0EX96-F1
#
_cell.length_a   1.000
_cell.length_b   1.000
_cell.length_c   1.000
_cell.angle_alpha   90.00
_cell.angle_beta   90.00
_cell.angle_gamma   90.00
#
_symmetry.space_group_name_H-M   'P 1'
#
loop_
_entity.id
_entity.type
_entity.pdbx_description
1 polymer ?
#
loop_
_entity_poly.entity_id
_entity_poly.type
_entity_poly.pdbx_seq_one_letter_code
_entity_poly.pdbx_strand_id
1 'polypeptide(L)'
;MRLTIEIPNESWFSSNSRGHWAVKKRCTDAVFARAYWIGQQQRTLRKLSKPVFAKCHVTVYVAYPPHAGGRKDPGNSEPMVKAAIDALTKAGYWVDDDSTHVIGPDYRLADHRSRPGWHELVFDLEEI
;
A
#
# COMPACT_ATOMS: atom_id res chain seq x y z
N MET A 1 -7.70 -10.87 -4.55
CA MET A 1 -8.53 -9.72 -4.14
C MET A 1 -7.73 -8.44 -4.38
N ARG A 2 -8.35 -7.41 -4.93
CA ARG A 2 -7.67 -6.13 -5.19
C ARG A 2 -8.15 -5.01 -4.28
N LEU A 3 -7.22 -4.23 -3.75
CA LEU A 3 -7.47 -3.00 -3.00
C LEU A 3 -6.65 -1.86 -3.61
N THR A 4 -7.24 -0.67 -3.71
CA THR A 4 -6.52 0.52 -4.17
C THR A 4 -6.46 1.53 -3.04
N ILE A 5 -5.27 2.04 -2.76
CA ILE A 5 -5.02 3.09 -1.79
C ILE A 5 -4.49 4.31 -2.55
N GLU A 6 -5.33 5.35 -2.66
CA GLU A 6 -4.95 6.63 -3.24
C GLU A 6 -4.18 7.47 -2.20
N ILE A 7 -3.02 8.02 -2.56
CA ILE A 7 -2.15 8.80 -1.66
C ILE A 7 -1.89 10.16 -2.31
N PRO A 8 -2.29 11.29 -1.70
CA PRO A 8 -2.00 12.58 -2.26
C PRO A 8 -0.51 12.89 -2.13
N ASN A 9 0.01 13.75 -3.01
CA ASN A 9 1.44 14.08 -3.06
C ASN A 9 1.98 14.56 -1.70
N GLU A 10 1.19 15.28 -0.90
CA GLU A 10 1.65 15.80 0.40
C GLU A 10 1.91 14.69 1.43
N SER A 11 1.31 13.52 1.22
CA SER A 11 1.46 12.32 2.06
C SER A 11 2.32 11.25 1.41
N TRP A 12 2.88 11.50 0.22
CA TRP A 12 3.80 10.58 -0.44
C TRP A 12 5.22 10.76 0.08
N PHE A 13 5.89 9.66 0.45
CA PHE A 13 7.29 9.66 0.83
C PHE A 13 8.02 8.50 0.16
N SER A 14 9.11 8.81 -0.53
CA SER A 14 9.89 7.84 -1.27
C SER A 14 11.14 7.41 -0.50
N SER A 15 11.63 6.19 -0.70
CA SER A 15 12.93 5.75 -0.17
C SER A 15 14.09 6.65 -0.61
N ASN A 16 13.97 7.31 -1.76
CA ASN A 16 14.96 8.26 -2.27
C ASN A 16 14.80 9.68 -1.71
N SER A 17 13.75 9.95 -0.93
CA SER A 17 13.54 11.25 -0.32
C SER A 17 14.58 11.50 0.79
N ARG A 18 15.34 12.60 0.67
CA ARG A 18 16.29 13.06 1.71
C ARG A 18 15.61 13.83 2.86
N GLY A 19 14.32 13.59 3.09
CA GLY A 19 13.51 14.34 4.05
C GLY A 19 13.81 13.98 5.51
N HIS A 20 13.45 14.89 6.43
CA HIS A 20 13.59 14.67 7.87
C HIS A 20 12.69 13.51 8.36
N TRP A 21 13.14 12.77 9.38
CA TRP A 21 12.43 11.59 9.91
C TRP A 21 10.97 11.88 10.32
N ALA A 22 10.72 13.08 10.84
CA ALA A 22 9.37 13.51 11.22
C ALA A 22 8.42 13.64 10.01
N VAL A 23 8.95 14.04 8.84
CA VAL A 23 8.17 14.11 7.59
C VAL A 23 7.83 12.71 7.12
N LYS A 24 8.82 11.80 7.13
CA LYS A 24 8.60 10.37 6.82
C LYS A 24 7.49 9.81 7.70
N LYS A 25 7.59 10.00 9.02
CA LYS A 25 6.60 9.51 9.99
C LYS A 25 5.19 10.04 9.69
N ARG A 26 5.06 11.34 9.48
CA ARG A 26 3.76 11.96 9.16
C ARG A 26 3.14 11.37 7.89
N CYS A 27 3.95 11.17 6.84
CA CYS A 27 3.47 10.56 5.59
C CYS A 27 3.06 9.10 5.79
N THR A 28 3.89 8.29 6.49
CA THR A 28 3.57 6.89 6.77
C THR A 28 2.32 6.75 7.64
N ASP A 29 2.14 7.59 8.65
CA ASP A 29 0.93 7.59 9.50
C ASP A 29 -0.33 7.91 8.69
N ALA A 30 -0.24 8.83 7.74
CA ALA A 30 -1.35 9.18 6.85
C ALA A 30 -1.73 8.01 5.91
N VAL A 31 -0.74 7.32 5.35
CA VAL A 31 -0.96 6.13 4.52
C VAL A 31 -1.54 4.99 5.35
N PHE A 32 -1.00 4.74 6.54
CA PHE A 32 -1.51 3.74 7.46
C PHE A 32 -2.99 3.96 7.77
N ALA A 33 -3.37 5.18 8.19
CA ALA A 33 -4.75 5.50 8.53
C ALA A 33 -5.69 5.26 7.34
N ARG A 34 -5.31 5.69 6.14
CA ARG A 34 -6.13 5.48 4.93
C ARG A 34 -6.26 4.00 4.59
N ALA A 35 -5.15 3.26 4.57
CA ALA A 35 -5.13 1.84 4.26
C ALA A 35 -5.99 1.02 5.24
N TYR A 36 -5.92 1.35 6.53
CA TYR A 36 -6.74 0.71 7.58
C TYR A 36 -8.24 0.89 7.30
N TRP A 37 -8.68 2.13 7.04
CA TRP A 37 -10.09 2.41 6.79
C TRP A 37 -10.60 1.79 5.49
N ILE A 38 -9.79 1.82 4.42
CA ILE A 38 -10.12 1.14 3.15
C ILE A 38 -10.25 -0.37 3.38
N GLY A 39 -9.28 -0.99 4.07
CA GLY A 39 -9.31 -2.41 4.40
C GLY A 39 -10.55 -2.78 5.22
N GLN A 40 -10.86 -2.01 6.27
CA GLN A 40 -12.04 -2.24 7.10
C GLN A 40 -13.35 -2.08 6.33
N GLN A 41 -13.44 -1.07 5.46
CA GLN A 41 -14.60 -0.85 4.60
C GLN A 41 -14.78 -2.05 3.63
N GLN A 42 -13.72 -2.47 2.95
CA GLN A 42 -13.77 -3.57 1.99
C GLN A 42 -14.13 -4.90 2.67
N ARG A 43 -13.54 -5.19 3.82
CA ARG A 43 -13.87 -6.36 4.64
C ARG A 43 -15.35 -6.37 5.04
N THR A 44 -15.89 -5.22 5.43
CA THR A 44 -17.30 -5.07 5.84
C THR A 44 -18.25 -5.23 4.66
N LEU A 45 -18.00 -4.52 3.55
CA LEU A 45 -18.83 -4.59 2.34
C LEU A 45 -18.88 -6.01 1.76
N ARG A 46 -17.76 -6.73 1.82
CA ARG A 46 -17.62 -8.10 1.32
C ARG A 46 -17.96 -9.17 2.36
N LYS A 47 -18.35 -8.78 3.58
CA LYS A 47 -18.68 -9.67 4.71
C LYS A 47 -17.60 -10.72 5.01
N LEU A 48 -16.33 -10.32 4.95
CA LEU A 48 -15.20 -11.23 5.16
C LEU A 48 -14.93 -11.45 6.66
N SER A 49 -14.66 -12.71 7.04
CA SER A 49 -14.17 -13.09 8.36
C SER A 49 -12.72 -12.68 8.55
N LYS A 50 -12.25 -12.73 9.81
CA LYS A 50 -10.85 -12.50 10.18
C LYS A 50 -10.20 -13.82 10.61
N PRO A 51 -8.93 -14.09 10.22
CA PRO A 51 -8.21 -13.37 9.18
C PRO A 51 -8.90 -13.56 7.81
N VAL A 52 -8.68 -12.62 6.88
CA VAL A 52 -9.22 -12.75 5.52
C VAL A 52 -8.47 -13.84 4.74
N PHE A 53 -7.17 -13.95 4.98
CA PHE A 53 -6.27 -14.93 4.38
C PHE A 53 -5.47 -15.64 5.47
N ALA A 54 -5.34 -16.95 5.36
CA ALA A 54 -4.41 -17.69 6.23
C ALA A 54 -2.95 -17.37 5.86
N LYS A 55 -2.67 -17.33 4.56
CA LYS A 55 -1.39 -16.94 3.97
C LYS A 55 -1.64 -16.24 2.64
N CYS A 56 -0.94 -15.13 2.39
CA CYS A 56 -1.21 -14.25 1.26
C CYS A 56 0.08 -13.91 0.51
N HIS A 57 0.08 -14.05 -0.81
CA HIS A 57 1.04 -13.40 -1.68
C HIS A 57 0.56 -11.98 -2.00
N VAL A 58 1.46 -11.00 -1.90
CA VAL A 58 1.15 -9.57 -2.10
C VAL A 58 1.95 -9.04 -3.27
N THR A 59 1.26 -8.62 -4.33
CA THR A 59 1.83 -7.83 -5.42
C THR A 59 1.31 -6.40 -5.34
N VAL A 60 2.20 -5.42 -5.45
CA VAL A 60 1.82 -3.99 -5.39
C VAL A 60 2.16 -3.31 -6.71
N TYR A 61 1.12 -2.86 -7.42
CA TYR A 61 1.27 -2.03 -8.61
C TYR A 61 1.23 -0.55 -8.21
N VAL A 62 2.28 0.19 -8.56
CA VAL A 62 2.41 1.61 -8.21
C VAL A 62 2.05 2.46 -9.43
N ALA A 63 1.00 3.26 -9.32
CA ALA A 63 0.68 4.28 -10.31
C ALA A 63 1.18 5.65 -9.84
N TYR A 64 1.89 6.33 -10.74
CA TYR A 64 2.44 7.67 -10.49
C TYR A 64 1.63 8.72 -11.26
N PRO A 65 1.57 9.98 -10.78
CA PRO A 65 0.82 11.02 -11.45
C PRO A 65 1.47 11.40 -12.79
N PRO A 66 0.71 11.99 -13.74
CA PRO A 66 1.16 12.17 -15.13
C PRO A 66 2.42 13.05 -15.28
N HIS A 67 2.62 14.00 -14.36
CA HIS A 67 3.78 14.91 -14.35
C HIS A 67 4.92 14.46 -13.44
N ALA A 68 4.86 13.22 -12.94
CA ALA A 68 5.96 12.64 -12.20
C ALA A 68 7.10 12.32 -13.18
N GLY A 69 8.02 13.25 -13.38
CA GLY A 69 9.12 13.10 -14.34
C GLY A 69 10.13 11.97 -14.02
N GLY A 70 10.86 11.52 -15.04
CA GLY A 70 11.94 10.54 -14.92
C GLY A 70 11.48 9.07 -14.85
N ARG A 71 12.44 8.14 -14.92
CA ARG A 71 12.19 6.71 -14.73
C ARG A 71 11.74 6.47 -13.29
N LYS A 72 10.55 5.88 -13.12
CA LYS A 72 10.01 5.54 -11.81
C LYS A 72 10.35 4.10 -11.49
N ASP A 73 10.96 3.91 -10.33
CA ASP A 73 11.19 2.61 -9.75
C ASP A 73 10.15 2.38 -8.63
N PRO A 74 9.21 1.43 -8.82
CA PRO A 74 8.20 1.04 -7.85
C PRO A 74 8.75 0.69 -6.47
N GLY A 75 9.95 0.13 -6.38
CA GLY A 75 10.57 -0.24 -5.10
C GLY A 75 10.81 0.96 -4.18
N ASN A 76 10.92 2.17 -4.74
CA ASN A 76 11.05 3.40 -3.96
C ASN A 76 9.77 3.81 -3.21
N SER A 77 8.66 3.07 -3.39
CA SER A 77 7.43 3.22 -2.62
C SER A 77 7.40 2.40 -1.34
N GLU A 78 8.47 1.64 -1.03
CA GLU A 78 8.57 0.76 0.14
C GLU A 78 8.04 1.39 1.44
N PRO A 79 8.38 2.65 1.81
CA PRO A 79 7.90 3.22 3.06
C PRO A 79 6.37 3.35 3.11
N MET A 80 5.75 3.60 1.95
CA MET A 80 4.30 3.71 1.82
C MET A 80 3.64 2.33 1.80
N VAL A 81 4.25 1.37 1.09
CA VAL A 81 3.75 0.00 1.01
C VAL A 81 3.81 -0.68 2.36
N LYS A 82 4.92 -0.55 3.11
CA LYS A 82 5.04 -1.12 4.45
C LYS A 82 3.98 -0.57 5.40
N ALA A 83 3.77 0.75 5.39
CA ALA A 83 2.72 1.38 6.20
C ALA A 83 1.32 0.88 5.85
N ALA A 84 1.04 0.61 4.57
CA ALA A 84 -0.22 0.04 4.13
C ALA A 84 -0.38 -1.44 4.53
N ILE A 85 0.69 -2.25 4.45
CA ILE A 85 0.68 -3.65 4.90
C ILE A 85 0.40 -3.71 6.41
N ASP A 86 1.11 -2.93 7.23
CA ASP A 86 0.86 -2.87 8.69
C ASP A 86 -0.60 -2.53 9.00
N ALA A 87 -1.17 -1.60 8.24
CA ALA A 87 -2.56 -1.20 8.39
C ALA A 87 -3.55 -2.32 7.99
N LEU A 88 -3.25 -3.08 6.94
CA LEU A 88 -4.05 -4.24 6.54
C LEU A 88 -3.95 -5.39 7.55
N THR A 89 -2.79 -5.58 8.20
CA THR A 89 -2.65 -6.46 9.37
C THR A 89 -3.62 -6.03 10.47
N LYS A 90 -3.64 -4.75 10.85
CA LYS A 90 -4.58 -4.24 11.87
C LYS A 90 -6.05 -4.31 11.42
N ALA A 91 -6.32 -4.20 10.13
CA ALA A 91 -7.66 -4.42 9.58
C ALA A 91 -8.09 -5.89 9.62
N GLY A 92 -7.17 -6.83 9.86
CA GLY A 92 -7.41 -8.26 10.00
C GLY A 92 -7.40 -9.03 8.69
N TYR A 93 -6.60 -8.60 7.71
CA TYR A 93 -6.44 -9.31 6.45
C TYR A 93 -5.66 -10.62 6.61
N TRP A 94 -4.72 -10.64 7.53
CA TRP A 94 -3.94 -11.81 7.96
C TRP A 94 -3.66 -11.66 9.46
N VAL A 95 -3.04 -12.68 10.07
CA VAL A 95 -2.73 -12.68 11.51
C VAL A 95 -1.59 -11.72 11.83
N ASP A 96 -0.51 -11.78 11.07
CA ASP A 96 0.66 -10.90 11.18
C ASP A 96 1.27 -10.65 9.79
N ASP A 97 2.08 -9.59 9.60
CA ASP A 97 2.74 -9.31 8.31
C ASP A 97 4.12 -9.97 8.14
N ASP A 98 4.41 -10.99 8.96
CA ASP A 98 5.64 -11.75 8.85
C ASP A 98 5.70 -12.61 7.58
N SER A 99 6.88 -13.17 7.31
CA SER A 99 7.12 -14.00 6.13
C SER A 99 6.37 -15.35 6.12
N THR A 100 5.75 -15.74 7.24
CA THR A 100 4.96 -16.97 7.34
C THR A 100 3.52 -16.76 6.86
N HIS A 101 3.00 -15.54 7.01
CA HIS A 101 1.64 -15.16 6.61
C HIS A 101 1.61 -14.30 5.33
N VAL A 102 2.64 -13.49 5.08
CA VAL A 102 2.72 -12.57 3.94
C VAL A 102 3.98 -12.85 3.11
N ILE A 103 3.79 -13.21 1.84
CA ILE A 103 4.88 -13.36 0.86
C ILE A 103 4.90 -12.11 -0.03
N GLY A 104 6.09 -11.54 -0.26
CA GLY A 104 6.30 -10.29 -0.99
C GLY A 104 6.69 -9.15 -0.02
N PRO A 105 6.31 -7.88 -0.30
CA PRO A 105 5.55 -7.42 -1.47
C PRO A 105 6.39 -7.40 -2.76
N ASP A 106 5.80 -7.89 -3.84
CA ASP A 106 6.36 -7.79 -5.18
C ASP A 106 5.97 -6.48 -5.84
N TYR A 107 6.94 -5.58 -6.03
CA TYR A 107 6.71 -4.26 -6.60
C TYR A 107 6.62 -4.30 -8.13
N ARG A 108 5.57 -3.71 -8.69
CA ARG A 108 5.34 -3.57 -10.13
C ARG A 108 4.94 -2.14 -10.47
N LEU A 109 5.24 -1.70 -11.69
CA LEU A 109 4.69 -0.45 -12.21
C LEU A 109 3.26 -0.72 -12.69
N ALA A 110 2.32 0.15 -12.36
CA ALA A 110 0.98 0.08 -12.93
C ALA A 110 1.01 0.36 -14.44
N ASP A 111 0.07 -0.25 -15.18
CA ASP A 111 -0.15 -0.02 -16.61
C ASP A 111 -0.81 1.33 -16.92
N HIS A 112 -1.26 2.04 -15.88
CA HIS A 112 -1.90 3.34 -15.95
C HIS A 112 -1.16 4.40 -15.12
N ARG A 113 -1.60 5.64 -15.28
CA ARG A 113 -1.22 6.78 -14.43
C ARG A 113 -2.34 7.06 -13.45
N SER A 114 -1.98 7.46 -12.24
CA SER A 114 -2.94 8.00 -11.28
C SER A 114 -3.38 9.41 -11.70
N ARG A 115 -4.40 9.96 -11.03
CA ARG A 115 -4.84 11.34 -11.26
C ARG A 115 -3.75 12.38 -10.84
N PRO A 116 -3.73 13.59 -11.44
CA PRO A 116 -2.81 14.65 -11.05
C PRO A 116 -2.86 14.95 -9.55
N GLY A 117 -1.69 15.03 -8.91
CA GLY A 117 -1.58 15.29 -7.46
C GLY A 117 -1.68 14.06 -6.56
N TRP A 118 -1.87 12.86 -7.13
CA TRP A 118 -2.06 11.63 -6.39
C TRP A 118 -1.18 10.50 -6.91
N HIS A 119 -0.86 9.57 -6.02
CA HIS A 119 -0.28 8.27 -6.28
C HIS A 119 -1.30 7.19 -5.96
N GLU A 120 -1.15 6.00 -6.55
CA GLU A 120 -1.99 4.86 -6.20
C GLU A 120 -1.12 3.65 -5.90
N LEU A 121 -1.42 2.98 -4.79
CA LEU A 121 -0.92 1.65 -4.49
C LEU A 121 -2.06 0.66 -4.71
N VAL A 122 -1.94 -0.16 -5.75
CA VAL A 122 -2.90 -1.21 -6.06
C VAL A 122 -2.34 -2.53 -5.54
N PHE A 123 -2.90 -2.99 -4.43
CA PHE A 123 -2.57 -4.27 -3.80
C PHE A 123 -3.38 -5.37 -4.47
N ASP A 124 -2.69 -6.34 -5.06
CA ASP A 124 -3.25 -7.61 -5.47
C ASP A 124 -2.87 -8.66 -4.44
N LEU A 125 -3.89 -9.23 -3.80
CA LEU A 125 -3.79 -10.12 -2.66
C LEU A 125 -4.29 -11.51 -3.06
N GLU A 126 -3.41 -12.49 -3.12
CA GLU A 126 -3.72 -13.86 -3.54
C GLU A 126 -3.50 -14.82 -2.37
N GLU A 127 -4.52 -15.61 -2.02
CA GLU A 127 -4.37 -16.66 -1.01
C GLU A 127 -3.59 -17.84 -1.59
N ILE A 128 -2.74 -18.45 -0.76
CA ILE A 128 -1.88 -19.57 -1.14
C ILE A 128 -1.98 -20.75 -0.18
#